data_AF-A0A7C1Q8P7-F1
#
_entry.id   AF-A0A7C1Q8P7-F1
#
_cell.length_a   1.000
_cell.length_b   1.000
_cell.length_c   1.000
_cell.angle_alpha   90.00
_cell.angle_beta   90.00
_cell.angle_gamma   90.00
#
_symmetry.space_group_name_H-M   'P 1'
#
loop_
_entity.id
_entity.type
_entity.pdbx_description
1 polymer ?
#
loop_
_entity_poly.entity_id
_entity_poly.type
_entity_poly.pdbx_seq_one_letter_code
_entity_poly.pdbx_strand_id
1 'polypeptide(L)'
;IPAEAEFVLEGKVYLEERHAEGPFVDLTETYDMIREEPVFEVKKITHREDPIWQALLPGALEHKILMGMPREPTIFKKINESGVKCLDVNINPGGCSWLHAVVRIDKKTEKDGKKAIQGAFAGHTSCKHVFIVDKDINIYDPLSVEWAMATRFQGDVRMVIKDKEPGSSLDPSAEPGTKMTTKIGFDLTKPLVVKGKSFDIAEFPVVDINKYF
;
A
#
# COMPACT_ATOMS: atom_id res chain seq x y z
N ILE A 1 -6.43 -4.92 -29.21
CA ILE A 1 -7.53 -4.60 -28.27
C ILE A 1 -8.18 -5.91 -27.81
N PRO A 2 -8.59 -6.07 -26.54
CA PRO A 2 -9.33 -7.26 -26.10
C PRO A 2 -10.60 -7.42 -26.93
N ALA A 3 -10.80 -8.58 -27.56
CA ALA A 3 -11.94 -8.82 -28.45
C ALA A 3 -13.30 -8.74 -27.72
N GLU A 4 -13.28 -8.91 -26.40
CA GLU A 4 -14.46 -8.93 -25.54
C GLU A 4 -14.75 -7.58 -24.87
N ALA A 5 -14.06 -6.49 -25.22
CA ALA A 5 -14.30 -5.17 -24.63
C ALA A 5 -15.73 -4.65 -24.92
N GLU A 6 -16.31 -3.94 -23.94
CA GLU A 6 -17.62 -3.28 -24.09
C GLU A 6 -17.52 -2.04 -25.00
N PHE A 7 -16.48 -1.22 -24.79
CA PHE A 7 -16.13 -0.03 -25.58
C PHE A 7 -14.65 -0.02 -25.94
N VAL A 8 -14.34 0.53 -27.11
CA VAL A 8 -12.97 0.81 -27.57
C VAL A 8 -12.95 2.20 -28.21
N LEU A 9 -12.13 3.10 -27.65
CA LEU A 9 -11.84 4.42 -28.19
C LEU A 9 -10.47 4.37 -28.87
N GLU A 10 -10.46 4.48 -30.19
CA GLU A 10 -9.25 4.54 -31.01
C GLU A 10 -8.94 5.99 -31.35
N GLY A 11 -7.67 6.39 -31.26
CA GLY A 11 -7.28 7.78 -31.46
C GLY A 11 -5.78 8.00 -31.45
N LYS A 12 -5.37 9.26 -31.33
CA LYS A 12 -3.97 9.68 -31.22
C LYS A 12 -3.78 10.58 -30.01
N VAL A 13 -2.69 10.38 -29.28
CA VAL A 13 -2.24 11.30 -28.23
C VAL A 13 -1.25 12.28 -28.84
N TYR A 14 -1.53 13.57 -28.72
CA TYR A 14 -0.66 14.65 -29.17
C TYR A 14 0.12 15.16 -27.96
N LEU A 15 1.44 14.93 -27.92
CA LEU A 15 2.27 15.25 -26.75
C LEU A 15 2.57 16.76 -26.60
N GLU A 16 2.56 17.47 -27.73
CA GLU A 16 2.83 18.91 -27.81
C GLU A 16 1.55 19.75 -27.69
N GLU A 17 0.39 19.18 -28.04
CA GLU A 17 -0.90 19.81 -27.83
C GLU A 17 -1.36 19.52 -26.41
N ARG A 18 -1.42 20.55 -25.58
CA ARG A 18 -1.79 20.45 -24.17
C ARG A 18 -3.02 21.26 -23.86
N HIS A 19 -3.76 20.80 -22.87
CA HIS A 19 -4.91 21.52 -22.34
C HIS A 19 -4.98 21.31 -20.82
N ALA A 20 -5.62 22.24 -20.13
CA ALA A 20 -5.96 22.12 -18.72
C ALA A 20 -6.76 20.82 -18.47
N GLU A 21 -6.23 19.97 -17.58
CA GLU A 21 -6.82 18.73 -17.07
C GLU A 21 -6.97 18.84 -15.55
N GLY A 22 -8.03 18.26 -14.98
CA GLY A 22 -8.40 18.40 -13.58
C GLY A 22 -9.29 19.61 -13.27
N PRO A 23 -9.56 19.90 -11.97
CA PRO A 23 -9.12 19.12 -10.81
C PRO A 23 -9.83 17.75 -10.77
N PHE A 24 -9.17 16.76 -10.19
CA PHE A 24 -9.69 15.40 -10.07
C PHE A 24 -9.51 14.88 -8.65
N VAL A 25 -10.45 14.07 -8.16
CA VAL A 25 -10.36 13.46 -6.82
C VAL A 25 -9.47 12.22 -6.91
N ASP A 26 -8.34 12.25 -6.23
CA ASP A 26 -7.39 11.13 -6.23
C ASP A 26 -7.74 10.07 -5.16
N LEU A 27 -7.02 8.96 -5.14
CA LEU A 27 -7.16 7.85 -4.18
C LEU A 27 -6.89 8.28 -2.73
N THR A 28 -6.16 9.38 -2.53
CA THR A 28 -5.96 10.02 -1.22
C THR A 28 -7.16 10.84 -0.76
N GLU A 29 -8.25 10.84 -1.53
CA GLU A 29 -9.49 11.61 -1.27
C GLU A 29 -9.26 13.14 -1.28
N THR A 30 -8.14 13.57 -1.85
CA THR A 30 -7.80 14.98 -2.06
C THR A 30 -7.96 15.35 -3.53
N TYR A 31 -8.13 16.64 -3.81
CA TYR A 31 -8.10 17.14 -5.18
C TYR A 31 -6.66 17.25 -5.68
N ASP A 32 -6.39 16.68 -6.84
CA ASP A 32 -5.20 17.01 -7.62
C ASP A 32 -5.38 18.38 -8.29
N MET A 33 -4.25 18.99 -8.63
CA MET A 33 -4.18 20.33 -9.23
C MET A 33 -4.51 20.27 -10.72
N ILE A 34 -4.89 21.42 -11.27
CA ILE A 34 -4.97 21.56 -12.74
C ILE A 34 -3.56 21.56 -13.31
N ARG A 35 -3.33 20.75 -14.35
CA ARG A 35 -2.07 20.69 -15.10
C ARG A 35 -2.36 20.75 -16.60
N GLU A 36 -1.39 21.25 -17.37
CA GLU A 36 -1.41 21.16 -18.83
C GLU A 36 -0.98 19.74 -19.24
N GLU A 37 -1.92 18.90 -19.66
CA GLU A 37 -1.66 17.48 -20.02
C GLU A 37 -1.89 17.23 -21.51
N PRO A 38 -1.25 16.18 -22.10
CA PRO A 38 -1.44 15.82 -23.51
C PRO A 38 -2.90 15.55 -23.88
N VAL A 39 -3.30 15.98 -25.08
CA VAL A 39 -4.65 15.76 -25.60
C VAL A 39 -4.76 14.40 -26.31
N PHE A 40 -5.76 13.60 -25.94
CA PHE A 40 -6.16 12.42 -26.69
C PHE A 40 -7.30 12.76 -27.66
N GLU A 41 -7.01 12.71 -28.96
CA GLU A 41 -8.00 12.93 -30.00
C GLU A 41 -8.62 11.60 -30.44
N VAL A 42 -9.91 11.41 -30.12
CA VAL A 42 -10.67 10.23 -30.52
C VAL A 42 -10.97 10.27 -32.02
N LYS A 43 -10.58 9.21 -32.74
CA LYS A 43 -10.84 9.04 -34.18
C LYS A 43 -11.96 8.07 -34.47
N LYS A 44 -12.15 7.06 -33.62
CA LYS A 44 -13.20 6.06 -33.78
C LYS A 44 -13.62 5.51 -32.43
N ILE A 45 -14.93 5.29 -32.27
CA ILE A 45 -15.50 4.57 -31.13
C ILE A 45 -16.15 3.30 -31.68
N THR A 46 -15.82 2.15 -31.11
CA THR A 46 -16.48 0.86 -31.39
C THR A 46 -16.96 0.25 -30.09
N HIS A 47 -18.10 -0.44 -30.13
CA HIS A 47 -18.74 -1.01 -28.95
C HIS A 47 -19.62 -2.22 -29.33
N ARG A 48 -20.02 -3.01 -28.33
CA ARG A 48 -21.02 -4.09 -28.48
C ARG A 48 -22.42 -3.53 -28.75
N GLU A 49 -23.36 -4.37 -29.21
CA GLU A 49 -24.72 -3.92 -29.54
C GLU A 49 -25.46 -3.30 -28.34
N ASP A 50 -25.34 -3.89 -27.15
CA ASP A 50 -25.88 -3.40 -25.88
C ASP A 50 -24.74 -3.26 -24.85
N PRO A 51 -23.94 -2.18 -24.93
CA PRO A 51 -22.67 -2.10 -24.20
C PRO A 51 -22.86 -1.56 -22.78
N ILE A 52 -22.04 -2.06 -21.86
CA ILE A 52 -21.99 -1.58 -20.47
C ILE A 52 -20.85 -0.58 -20.31
N TRP A 53 -21.16 0.63 -19.84
CA TRP A 53 -20.15 1.62 -19.48
C TRP A 53 -19.66 1.39 -18.05
N GLN A 54 -18.53 0.68 -17.90
CA GLN A 54 -17.87 0.55 -16.61
C GLN A 54 -17.15 1.85 -16.26
N ALA A 55 -17.52 2.44 -15.13
CA ALA A 55 -16.80 3.54 -14.50
C ALA A 55 -16.52 3.18 -13.04
N LEU A 56 -15.34 3.56 -12.56
CA LEU A 56 -15.00 3.50 -11.14
C LEU A 56 -15.25 4.86 -10.50
N LEU A 57 -15.68 4.85 -9.24
CA LEU A 57 -15.84 6.08 -8.47
C LEU A 57 -14.45 6.51 -7.93
N PRO A 58 -13.96 7.72 -8.25
CA PRO A 58 -12.68 8.21 -7.72
C PRO A 58 -12.71 8.28 -6.18
N GLY A 59 -11.57 8.05 -5.54
CA GLY A 59 -11.46 7.86 -4.08
C GLY A 59 -12.13 6.61 -3.48
N ALA A 60 -13.01 5.91 -4.21
CA ALA A 60 -13.68 4.71 -3.70
C ALA A 60 -12.77 3.49 -3.66
N LEU A 61 -13.25 2.41 -3.04
CA LEU A 61 -12.42 1.23 -2.76
C LEU A 61 -11.94 0.52 -4.03
N GLU A 62 -12.72 0.47 -5.11
CA GLU A 62 -12.30 -0.13 -6.38
C GLU A 62 -11.07 0.60 -6.96
N HIS A 63 -11.10 1.94 -6.99
CA HIS A 63 -9.98 2.78 -7.41
C HIS A 63 -8.71 2.46 -6.59
N LYS A 64 -8.87 2.47 -5.27
CA LYS A 64 -7.81 2.24 -4.29
C LYS A 64 -7.17 0.86 -4.41
N ILE A 65 -7.99 -0.18 -4.53
CA ILE A 65 -7.52 -1.57 -4.66
C ILE A 65 -6.77 -1.76 -5.97
N LEU A 66 -7.34 -1.32 -7.10
CA LEU A 66 -6.73 -1.55 -8.42
C LEU A 66 -5.39 -0.83 -8.58
N MET A 67 -5.19 0.29 -7.88
CA MET A 67 -3.91 0.98 -7.87
C MET A 67 -2.92 0.41 -6.84
N GLY A 68 -3.36 0.18 -5.61
CA GLY A 68 -2.53 -0.23 -4.48
C GLY A 68 -2.09 -1.69 -4.51
N MET A 69 -3.06 -2.61 -4.62
CA MET A 69 -2.85 -4.06 -4.50
C MET A 69 -1.73 -4.61 -5.42
N PRO A 70 -1.56 -4.13 -6.68
CA PRO A 70 -0.43 -4.55 -7.51
C PRO A 70 0.97 -4.31 -6.91
N ARG A 71 1.12 -3.50 -5.86
CA ARG A 71 2.37 -3.30 -5.11
C ARG A 71 2.64 -4.36 -4.04
N GLU A 72 1.62 -5.08 -3.57
CA GLU A 72 1.78 -6.18 -2.61
C GLU A 72 2.75 -7.27 -3.11
N PRO A 73 2.59 -7.83 -4.33
CA PRO A 73 3.50 -8.86 -4.83
C PRO A 73 4.93 -8.33 -5.09
N THR A 74 5.11 -7.06 -5.43
CA THR A 74 6.46 -6.48 -5.64
C THR A 74 7.19 -6.31 -4.31
N ILE A 75 6.50 -5.85 -3.26
CA ILE A 75 7.00 -5.82 -1.88
C ILE A 75 7.34 -7.25 -1.42
N PHE A 76 6.40 -8.17 -1.55
CA PHE A 76 6.57 -9.56 -1.13
C PHE A 76 7.83 -10.18 -1.74
N LYS A 77 8.02 -10.01 -3.06
CA LYS A 77 9.18 -10.50 -3.78
C LYS A 77 10.48 -9.88 -3.26
N LYS A 78 10.53 -8.54 -3.11
CA LYS A 78 11.74 -7.82 -2.67
C LYS A 78 12.17 -8.16 -1.25
N ILE A 79 11.24 -8.44 -0.36
CA ILE A 79 11.56 -8.88 1.00
C ILE A 79 12.16 -10.28 0.98
N ASN A 80 11.58 -11.22 0.23
CA ASN A 80 12.14 -12.57 0.10
C ASN A 80 13.53 -12.58 -0.54
N GLU A 81 13.79 -11.72 -1.55
CA GLU A 81 15.14 -11.53 -2.14
C GLU A 81 16.20 -11.09 -1.11
N SER A 82 15.79 -10.46 0.00
CA SER A 82 16.70 -10.06 1.09
C SER A 82 17.03 -11.18 2.10
N GLY A 83 16.47 -12.37 1.90
CA GLY A 83 16.63 -13.53 2.79
C GLY A 83 15.70 -13.52 4.01
N VAL A 84 14.68 -12.66 4.04
CA VAL A 84 13.63 -12.67 5.06
C VAL A 84 12.41 -13.42 4.54
N LYS A 85 11.89 -14.36 5.33
CA LYS A 85 10.68 -15.10 4.96
C LYS A 85 9.44 -14.21 5.12
N CYS A 86 9.04 -13.56 4.04
CA CYS A 86 7.79 -12.81 3.98
C CYS A 86 6.62 -13.78 3.84
N LEU A 87 5.59 -13.61 4.66
CA LEU A 87 4.38 -14.42 4.64
C LEU A 87 3.27 -13.74 3.86
N ASP A 88 3.16 -12.41 3.99
CA ASP A 88 2.03 -11.68 3.43
C ASP A 88 2.28 -10.17 3.41
N VAL A 89 1.58 -9.44 2.54
CA VAL A 89 1.67 -7.98 2.40
C VAL A 89 0.28 -7.42 2.18
N ASN A 90 -0.07 -6.37 2.91
CA ASN A 90 -1.31 -5.62 2.73
C ASN A 90 -0.96 -4.15 2.48
N ILE A 91 -1.35 -3.62 1.32
CA ILE A 91 -1.35 -2.20 1.04
C ILE A 91 -2.58 -1.60 1.74
N ASN A 92 -2.34 -1.03 2.92
CA ASN A 92 -3.39 -0.82 3.90
C ASN A 92 -4.37 0.30 3.46
N PRO A 93 -5.69 0.07 3.53
CA PRO A 93 -6.70 1.07 3.17
C PRO A 93 -6.59 2.38 3.95
N GLY A 94 -6.19 2.35 5.22
CA GLY A 94 -5.97 3.55 6.05
C GLY A 94 -4.79 4.41 5.57
N GLY A 95 -3.84 3.82 4.85
CA GLY A 95 -2.80 4.56 4.10
C GLY A 95 -3.22 4.94 2.70
N CYS A 96 -4.53 5.14 2.48
CA CYS A 96 -5.16 5.39 1.19
C CYS A 96 -4.96 4.25 0.16
N SER A 97 -4.62 3.03 0.60
CA SER A 97 -4.18 1.93 -0.29
C SER A 97 -3.00 2.31 -1.19
N TRP A 98 -2.07 3.11 -0.69
CA TRP A 98 -0.87 3.48 -1.44
C TRP A 98 0.31 3.85 -0.53
N LEU A 99 0.09 4.71 0.44
CA LEU A 99 1.17 5.30 1.23
C LEU A 99 1.66 4.39 2.35
N HIS A 100 0.85 3.44 2.82
CA HIS A 100 1.21 2.51 3.90
C HIS A 100 1.19 1.06 3.43
N ALA A 101 2.24 0.31 3.78
CA ALA A 101 2.29 -1.15 3.64
C ALA A 101 2.44 -1.81 5.01
N VAL A 102 1.65 -2.86 5.27
CA VAL A 102 1.81 -3.74 6.42
C VAL A 102 2.31 -5.09 5.93
N VAL A 103 3.41 -5.57 6.49
CA VAL A 103 4.11 -6.77 6.04
C VAL A 103 4.19 -7.77 7.18
N ARG A 104 3.73 -8.99 6.93
CA ARG A 104 3.81 -10.10 7.88
C ARG A 104 5.02 -10.97 7.56
N ILE A 105 5.90 -11.19 8.54
CA ILE A 105 7.11 -12.02 8.36
C ILE A 105 7.20 -13.17 9.37
N ASP A 106 7.91 -14.24 8.98
CA ASP A 106 8.35 -15.31 9.88
C ASP A 106 9.79 -15.04 10.32
N LYS A 107 9.94 -14.16 11.32
CA LYS A 107 11.23 -13.68 11.83
C LYS A 107 12.14 -14.82 12.31
N LYS A 108 13.37 -14.87 11.80
CA LYS A 108 14.43 -15.82 12.16
C LYS A 108 15.64 -15.15 12.81
N THR A 109 15.90 -13.88 12.51
CA THR A 109 16.98 -13.09 13.12
C THR A 109 16.50 -11.72 13.58
N GLU A 110 17.19 -11.10 14.55
CA GLU A 110 16.87 -9.73 14.99
C GLU A 110 17.05 -8.67 13.91
N LYS A 111 17.75 -9.00 12.81
CA LYS A 111 17.94 -8.08 11.67
C LYS A 111 16.78 -8.12 10.67
N ASP A 112 15.90 -9.12 10.75
CA ASP A 112 14.90 -9.38 9.73
C ASP A 112 13.88 -8.25 9.60
N GLY A 113 13.46 -7.64 10.71
CA GLY A 113 12.56 -6.48 10.67
C GLY A 113 13.14 -5.31 9.86
N LYS A 114 14.40 -4.95 10.13
CA LYS A 114 15.10 -3.88 9.37
C LYS A 114 15.35 -4.26 7.91
N LYS A 115 15.68 -5.52 7.61
CA LYS A 115 15.82 -6.01 6.23
C LYS A 115 14.50 -5.96 5.47
N ALA A 116 13.40 -6.36 6.12
CA ALA A 116 12.06 -6.33 5.54
C ALA A 116 11.61 -4.89 5.23
N ILE A 117 11.92 -3.91 6.11
CA ILE A 117 11.68 -2.49 5.84
C ILE A 117 12.36 -2.06 4.53
N GLN A 118 13.65 -2.40 4.35
CA GLN A 118 14.40 -2.03 3.14
C GLN A 118 13.82 -2.72 1.90
N GLY A 119 13.48 -4.02 2.01
CA GLY A 119 12.83 -4.77 0.94
C GLY A 119 11.47 -4.18 0.55
N ALA A 120 10.68 -3.73 1.52
CA ALA A 120 9.39 -3.10 1.27
C ALA A 120 9.52 -1.78 0.51
N PHE A 121 10.40 -0.89 0.94
CA PHE A 121 10.66 0.35 0.20
C PHE A 121 11.23 0.12 -1.20
N ALA A 122 12.02 -0.94 -1.40
CA ALA A 122 12.49 -1.33 -2.72
C ALA A 122 11.36 -1.91 -3.61
N GLY A 123 10.37 -2.58 -3.02
CA GLY A 123 9.21 -3.14 -3.72
C GLY A 123 8.14 -2.11 -4.05
N HIS A 124 8.03 -1.04 -3.24
CA HIS A 124 7.15 0.09 -3.48
C HIS A 124 7.84 1.40 -3.12
N THR A 125 8.44 2.03 -4.13
CA THR A 125 9.26 3.25 -3.95
C THR A 125 8.44 4.46 -3.52
N SER A 126 7.14 4.53 -3.83
CA SER A 126 6.26 5.61 -3.38
C SER A 126 5.64 5.38 -1.99
N CYS A 127 5.84 4.20 -1.39
CA CYS A 127 5.38 3.91 -0.03
C CYS A 127 6.04 4.89 0.95
N LYS A 128 5.24 5.50 1.82
CA LYS A 128 5.70 6.45 2.82
C LYS A 128 6.05 5.75 4.13
N HIS A 129 5.16 4.88 4.60
CA HIS A 129 5.33 4.14 5.84
C HIS A 129 5.23 2.63 5.63
N VAL A 130 6.07 1.88 6.33
CA VAL A 130 6.07 0.41 6.30
C VAL A 130 6.01 -0.11 7.72
N PHE A 131 5.09 -1.02 7.99
CA PHE A 131 4.91 -1.68 9.29
C PHE A 131 5.26 -3.16 9.13
N ILE A 132 6.28 -3.64 9.84
CA ILE A 132 6.67 -5.05 9.83
C ILE A 132 6.14 -5.72 11.09
N VAL A 133 5.34 -6.76 10.93
CA VAL A 133 4.71 -7.50 12.03
C VAL A 133 5.07 -8.98 11.99
N ASP A 134 4.95 -9.66 13.13
CA ASP A 134 5.13 -11.10 13.24
C ASP A 134 3.96 -11.88 12.61
N LYS A 135 4.19 -13.18 12.40
CA LYS A 135 3.20 -14.13 11.86
C LYS A 135 1.88 -14.25 12.64
N ASP A 136 1.85 -13.84 13.91
CA ASP A 136 0.68 -13.89 14.80
C ASP A 136 -0.22 -12.64 14.69
N ILE A 137 0.17 -11.64 13.90
CA ILE A 137 -0.62 -10.43 13.65
C ILE A 137 -1.46 -10.60 12.38
N ASN A 138 -2.75 -10.25 12.47
CA ASN A 138 -3.63 -10.20 11.31
C ASN A 138 -3.47 -8.85 10.61
N ILE A 139 -2.79 -8.82 9.46
CA ILE A 139 -2.53 -7.58 8.72
C ILE A 139 -3.75 -6.97 8.04
N TYR A 140 -4.87 -7.70 7.98
CA TYR A 140 -6.15 -7.20 7.45
C TYR A 140 -7.05 -6.60 8.54
N ASP A 141 -6.69 -6.77 9.81
CA ASP A 141 -7.35 -6.12 10.95
C ASP A 141 -6.50 -4.94 11.44
N PRO A 142 -6.93 -3.68 11.22
CA PRO A 142 -6.17 -2.51 11.65
C PRO A 142 -5.95 -2.48 13.17
N LEU A 143 -6.88 -3.02 13.98
CA LEU A 143 -6.73 -3.06 15.43
C LEU A 143 -5.63 -4.03 15.86
N SER A 144 -5.45 -5.14 15.13
CA SER A 144 -4.35 -6.09 15.36
C SER A 144 -2.99 -5.45 15.09
N VAL A 145 -2.87 -4.66 14.02
CA VAL A 145 -1.64 -3.93 13.67
C VAL A 145 -1.36 -2.81 14.68
N GLU A 146 -2.38 -2.07 15.08
CA GLU A 146 -2.27 -1.03 16.11
C GLU A 146 -1.84 -1.62 17.46
N TRP A 147 -2.39 -2.76 17.86
CA TRP A 147 -1.97 -3.48 19.06
C TRP A 147 -0.48 -3.86 19.01
N ALA A 148 0.00 -4.35 17.86
CA ALA A 148 1.42 -4.67 17.68
C ALA A 148 2.28 -3.40 17.81
N MET A 149 1.82 -2.28 17.25
CA MET A 149 2.51 -0.99 17.39
C MET A 149 2.55 -0.52 18.84
N ALA A 150 1.46 -0.64 19.58
CA ALA A 150 1.40 -0.21 20.98
C ALA A 150 2.25 -1.08 21.92
N THR A 151 2.37 -2.38 21.64
CA THR A 151 2.91 -3.35 22.61
C THR A 151 4.30 -3.92 22.24
N ARG A 152 4.75 -3.78 20.99
CA ARG A 152 6.02 -4.36 20.49
C ARG A 152 7.02 -3.33 19.98
N PHE A 153 6.64 -2.06 19.88
CA PHE A 153 7.47 -1.02 19.29
C PHE A 153 8.18 -0.16 20.34
N GLN A 154 9.43 0.19 20.07
CA GLN A 154 10.19 1.22 20.77
C GLN A 154 10.91 2.07 19.72
N GLY A 155 10.56 3.36 19.62
CA GLY A 155 10.93 4.21 18.50
C GLY A 155 12.43 4.47 18.36
N ASP A 156 13.16 4.50 19.46
CA ASP A 156 14.61 4.70 19.49
C ASP A 156 15.41 3.51 18.90
N VAL A 157 14.87 2.29 18.99
CA VAL A 157 15.57 1.06 18.56
C VAL A 157 15.01 0.48 17.26
N ARG A 158 13.69 0.56 17.09
CA ARG A 158 12.91 -0.17 16.07
C ARG A 158 12.39 0.70 14.92
N MET A 159 12.63 2.01 14.96
CA MET A 159 12.33 2.91 13.86
C MET A 159 13.49 2.95 12.86
N VAL A 160 13.16 2.99 11.57
CA VAL A 160 14.09 3.27 10.47
C VAL A 160 13.59 4.51 9.76
N ILE A 161 14.27 5.64 9.99
CA ILE A 161 14.02 6.87 9.25
C ILE A 161 14.91 6.85 8.01
N LYS A 162 14.30 7.09 6.85
CA LYS A 162 15.02 7.43 5.63
C LYS A 162 14.92 8.92 5.41
N ASP A 163 16.05 9.56 5.10
CA ASP A 163 16.10 10.96 4.72
C ASP A 163 15.17 11.24 3.52
N LYS A 164 14.95 12.52 3.21
CA LYS A 164 14.09 12.93 2.09
C LYS A 164 14.46 12.18 0.82
N GLU A 165 13.53 11.37 0.33
CA GLU A 165 13.62 10.63 -0.92
C GLU A 165 12.35 10.86 -1.75
N PRO A 166 12.38 10.62 -3.07
CA PRO A 166 11.17 10.69 -3.90
C PRO A 166 10.09 9.74 -3.37
N GLY A 167 8.93 10.28 -3.03
CA GLY A 167 7.74 9.56 -2.57
C GLY A 167 6.64 9.50 -3.62
N SER A 168 5.40 9.76 -3.20
CA SER A 168 4.25 9.91 -4.10
C SER A 168 3.96 11.39 -4.31
N SER A 169 3.64 11.78 -5.56
CA SER A 169 3.04 13.09 -5.85
C SER A 169 1.65 13.27 -5.24
N LEU A 170 1.02 12.17 -4.80
CA LEU A 170 -0.31 12.15 -4.20
C LEU A 170 -0.29 12.45 -2.70
N ASP A 171 0.88 12.40 -2.06
CA ASP A 171 1.02 12.75 -0.64
C ASP A 171 0.97 14.28 -0.48
N PRO A 172 -0.12 14.86 0.07
CA PRO A 172 -0.22 16.31 0.20
C PRO A 172 0.76 16.90 1.22
N SER A 173 1.39 16.07 2.06
CA SER A 173 2.41 16.49 3.02
C SER A 173 3.84 16.35 2.51
N ALA A 174 4.04 15.80 1.31
CA ALA A 174 5.33 15.81 0.66
C ALA A 174 5.75 17.26 0.34
N GLU A 175 7.05 17.47 0.14
CA GLU A 175 7.58 18.79 -0.20
C GLU A 175 6.91 19.31 -1.49
N PRO A 176 6.30 20.52 -1.44
CA PRO A 176 5.57 21.07 -2.58
C PRO A 176 6.42 21.13 -3.85
N GLY A 177 5.89 20.59 -4.95
CA GLY A 177 6.53 20.61 -6.26
C GLY A 177 7.66 19.58 -6.47
N THR A 178 8.09 18.83 -5.45
CA THR A 178 9.24 17.90 -5.57
C THR A 178 8.91 16.45 -5.26
N LYS A 179 7.74 16.16 -4.67
CA LYS A 179 7.32 14.84 -4.13
C LYS A 179 8.32 14.23 -3.13
N MET A 180 9.25 15.01 -2.60
CA MET A 180 10.23 14.54 -1.63
C MET A 180 9.58 14.40 -0.25
N THR A 181 9.75 13.25 0.38
CA THR A 181 9.14 12.95 1.67
C THR A 181 10.08 12.15 2.54
N THR A 182 9.96 12.29 3.86
CA THR A 182 10.61 11.40 4.81
C THR A 182 9.84 10.08 4.83
N LYS A 183 10.54 8.96 4.70
CA LYS A 183 9.94 7.62 4.79
C LYS A 183 10.31 6.98 6.11
N ILE A 184 9.38 6.24 6.70
CA ILE A 184 9.58 5.63 8.02
C ILE A 184 9.17 4.16 8.00
N GLY A 185 10.08 3.29 8.41
CA GLY A 185 9.80 1.89 8.69
C GLY A 185 9.66 1.65 10.19
N PHE A 186 8.64 0.89 10.56
CA PHE A 186 8.33 0.49 11.94
C PHE A 186 8.52 -1.02 12.07
N ASP A 187 9.55 -1.45 12.80
CA ASP A 187 9.71 -2.86 13.16
C ASP A 187 8.89 -3.20 14.41
N LEU A 188 7.67 -3.71 14.19
CA LEU A 188 6.72 -4.11 15.22
C LEU A 188 6.90 -5.58 15.65
N THR A 189 8.00 -6.22 15.26
CA THR A 189 8.25 -7.63 15.59
C THR A 189 8.76 -7.80 17.01
N LYS A 190 8.30 -8.84 17.70
CA LYS A 190 8.81 -9.21 19.03
C LYS A 190 10.30 -9.57 18.97
N PRO A 191 11.07 -9.31 20.04
CA PRO A 191 12.42 -9.89 20.15
C PRO A 191 12.33 -11.42 20.18
N LEU A 192 13.30 -12.10 19.58
CA LEU A 192 13.43 -13.55 19.61
C LEU A 192 13.79 -14.05 21.01
N VAL A 193 14.57 -13.25 21.75
CA VAL A 193 14.90 -13.53 23.16
C VAL A 193 14.07 -12.60 24.04
N VAL A 194 13.06 -13.18 24.70
CA VAL A 194 12.18 -12.45 25.62
C VAL A 194 12.79 -12.43 27.02
N LYS A 195 12.81 -11.25 27.65
CA LYS A 195 13.13 -11.08 29.07
C LYS A 195 11.92 -10.48 29.78
N GLY A 196 11.34 -11.20 30.73
CA GLY A 196 10.17 -10.74 31.48
C GLY A 196 8.85 -11.17 30.85
N LYS A 197 7.91 -10.23 30.66
CA LYS A 197 6.55 -10.52 30.19
C LYS A 197 6.57 -11.05 28.75
N SER A 198 5.76 -12.07 28.48
CA SER A 198 5.58 -12.60 27.13
C SER A 198 4.92 -11.58 26.19
N PHE A 199 5.25 -11.66 24.91
CA PHE A 199 4.64 -10.91 23.81
C PHE A 199 3.56 -11.73 23.07
N ASP A 200 3.33 -12.97 23.48
CA ASP A 200 2.33 -13.83 22.86
C ASP A 200 0.92 -13.35 23.18
N ILE A 201 0.04 -13.42 22.18
CA ILE A 201 -1.38 -13.14 22.35
C ILE A 201 -1.98 -14.27 23.20
N ALA A 202 -2.77 -13.91 24.21
CA ALA A 202 -3.40 -14.90 25.08
C ALA A 202 -4.33 -15.81 24.27
N GLU A 203 -4.12 -17.11 24.38
CA GLU A 203 -4.99 -18.11 23.78
C GLU A 203 -6.16 -18.41 24.71
N PHE A 204 -7.38 -18.32 24.19
CA PHE A 204 -8.58 -18.71 24.90
C PHE A 204 -9.05 -20.08 24.39
N PRO A 205 -9.68 -20.92 25.25
CA PRO A 205 -10.28 -22.17 24.80
C PRO A 205 -11.28 -21.90 23.67
N VAL A 206 -11.27 -22.75 22.65
CA VAL A 206 -12.28 -22.70 21.59
C VAL A 206 -13.61 -23.16 22.16
N VAL A 207 -14.58 -22.26 22.21
CA VAL A 207 -15.93 -22.54 22.70
C VAL A 207 -16.89 -22.55 21.52
N ASP A 208 -17.70 -23.61 21.41
CA ASP A 208 -18.81 -23.66 20.48
C ASP A 208 -19.96 -22.81 21.01
N ILE A 209 -20.17 -21.64 20.40
CA ILE A 209 -21.20 -20.68 20.83
C ILE A 209 -22.61 -21.23 20.67
N ASN A 210 -22.84 -22.20 19.76
CA ASN A 210 -24.16 -22.82 19.55
C ASN A 210 -24.57 -23.74 20.71
N LYS A 211 -23.67 -23.99 21.68
CA LYS A 211 -24.01 -24.68 22.92
C LYS A 211 -24.59 -23.75 23.99
N TYR A 212 -24.54 -22.44 23.77
CA TYR A 212 -24.92 -21.41 24.76
C TYR A 212 -26.01 -20.45 24.26
N PHE A 213 -26.33 -20.47 22.97
CA PHE A 213 -27.38 -19.71 22.30
C PHE A 213 -28.12 -20.62 21.32
#